data_AF-A0A916Z993-F1
#
_entry.id   AF-A0A916Z993-F1
#
_cell.length_a   1.000
_cell.length_b   1.000
_cell.length_c   1.000
_cell.angle_alpha   90.00
_cell.angle_beta   90.00
_cell.angle_gamma   90.00
#
_symmetry.space_group_name_H-M   'P 1'
#
loop_
_entity.id
_entity.type
_entity.pdbx_description
1 polymer ?
#
loop_
_entity_poly.entity_id
_entity_poly.type
_entity_poly.pdbx_seq_one_letter_code
_entity_poly.pdbx_strand_id
1 'polypeptide(L)'
;MSEYRFISKQDSYNICELIKEAMINEFKIAEDEAIGRMNRLWGKYSSPIDEDEDFLNLETPQDWAYIIYYGEDSQWWNKSKDLTPRPYP
;
A
#
# COMPACT_ATOMS: atom_id res chain seq x y z
N MET A 1 -4.59 -5.62 16.66
CA MET A 1 -4.55 -4.53 15.67
C MET A 1 -3.18 -4.52 15.08
N SER A 2 -3.08 -4.61 13.76
CA SER A 2 -1.81 -4.52 13.04
C SER A 2 -1.36 -3.06 13.00
N GLU A 3 -0.07 -2.79 13.26
CA GLU A 3 0.50 -1.44 13.25
C GLU A 3 1.40 -1.25 12.01
N TYR A 4 1.49 -0.01 11.53
CA TYR A 4 2.42 0.36 10.46
C TYR A 4 3.86 0.39 10.98
N ARG A 5 4.78 -0.32 10.30
CA ARG A 5 6.18 -0.49 10.74
C ARG A 5 7.17 0.44 10.03
N PHE A 6 6.68 1.33 9.19
CA PHE A 6 7.47 2.05 8.18
C PHE A 6 7.20 3.56 8.12
N ILE A 7 6.34 4.08 9.00
CA ILE A 7 6.06 5.53 9.11
C ILE A 7 6.49 6.03 10.48
N SER A 8 6.86 7.31 10.54
CA SER A 8 7.30 7.98 11.76
C SER A 8 6.55 9.29 12.04
N LYS A 9 5.89 9.87 11.02
CA LYS A 9 5.14 11.12 11.10
C LYS A 9 3.62 10.89 11.09
N GLN A 10 2.89 11.76 11.78
CA GLN A 10 1.43 11.69 11.89
C GLN A 10 0.70 11.97 10.56
N ASP A 11 1.23 12.86 9.72
CA ASP A 11 0.59 13.17 8.42
C ASP A 11 0.66 11.97 7.46
N SER A 12 1.76 11.23 7.47
CA SER A 12 1.97 9.98 6.72
C SER A 12 0.99 8.88 7.15
N TYR A 13 0.60 8.88 8.43
CA TYR A 13 -0.41 7.95 8.95
C TYR A 13 -1.75 8.14 8.24
N ASN A 14 -2.18 9.39 8.02
CA ASN A 14 -3.45 9.67 7.36
C ASN A 14 -3.48 9.14 5.94
N ILE A 15 -2.39 9.31 5.18
CA ILE A 15 -2.29 8.75 3.82
C ILE A 15 -2.34 7.22 3.86
N CYS A 16 -1.65 6.59 4.81
CA CYS A 16 -1.69 5.14 4.99
C CYS A 16 -3.11 4.64 5.30
N GLU A 17 -3.88 5.36 6.13
CA GLU A 17 -5.27 5.03 6.38
C GLU A 17 -6.14 5.12 5.12
N LEU A 18 -5.96 6.15 4.29
CA LEU A 18 -6.66 6.26 3.01
C LEU A 18 -6.32 5.12 2.05
N ILE A 19 -5.06 4.70 2.00
CA ILE A 19 -4.60 3.56 1.20
C ILE A 19 -5.22 2.26 1.72
N LYS A 20 -5.21 2.05 3.03
CA LYS A 20 -5.83 0.89 3.69
C LYS A 20 -7.33 0.80 3.34
N GLU A 21 -8.05 1.90 3.48
CA GLU A 21 -9.47 1.97 3.12
C GLU A 21 -9.70 1.67 1.63
N ALA A 22 -8.87 2.21 0.74
CA ALA A 22 -8.93 1.91 -0.68
C ALA A 22 -8.72 0.40 -0.94
N MET A 23 -7.73 -0.23 -0.30
CA MET A 23 -7.49 -1.68 -0.45
C MET A 23 -8.67 -2.53 0.00
N ILE A 24 -9.28 -2.21 1.16
CA ILE A 24 -10.45 -2.92 1.67
C ILE A 24 -11.63 -2.75 0.70
N ASN A 25 -11.85 -1.54 0.21
CA ASN A 25 -12.98 -1.22 -0.65
C ASN A 25 -12.84 -1.84 -2.05
N GLU A 26 -11.67 -1.78 -2.66
CA GLU A 26 -11.43 -2.27 -4.03
C GLU A 26 -11.28 -3.80 -4.06
N PHE A 27 -10.50 -4.39 -3.14
CA PHE A 27 -10.13 -5.80 -3.21
C PHE A 27 -10.89 -6.70 -2.24
N LYS A 28 -11.73 -6.12 -1.37
CA LYS A 28 -12.55 -6.85 -0.39
C LYS A 28 -11.73 -7.73 0.56
N ILE A 29 -10.51 -7.28 0.87
CA ILE A 29 -9.61 -7.94 1.83
C ILE A 29 -9.84 -7.43 3.26
N ALA A 30 -9.37 -8.19 4.25
CA ALA A 30 -9.43 -7.79 5.64
C ALA A 30 -8.45 -6.63 5.95
N GLU A 31 -8.73 -5.87 7.00
CA GLU A 31 -7.86 -4.77 7.45
C GLU A 31 -6.44 -5.25 7.78
N ASP A 32 -6.32 -6.35 8.52
CA ASP A 32 -5.02 -6.94 8.86
C ASP A 32 -4.24 -7.37 7.61
N GLU A 33 -4.93 -7.82 6.56
CA GLU A 33 -4.30 -8.14 5.28
C GLU A 33 -3.78 -6.89 4.56
N ALA A 34 -4.58 -5.81 4.52
CA ALA A 34 -4.17 -4.55 3.92
C ALA A 34 -2.90 -4.01 4.60
N ILE A 35 -2.90 -3.93 5.93
CA ILE A 35 -1.76 -3.48 6.73
C ILE A 35 -0.56 -4.42 6.55
N GLY A 36 -0.77 -5.73 6.53
CA GLY A 36 0.28 -6.71 6.30
C GLY A 36 0.96 -6.56 4.93
N ARG A 37 0.18 -6.30 3.87
CA ARG A 37 0.70 -6.04 2.52
C ARG A 37 1.48 -4.73 2.45
N MET A 38 0.99 -3.66 3.08
CA MET A 38 1.70 -2.37 3.20
C MET A 38 3.03 -2.56 3.94
N ASN A 39 3.00 -3.22 5.10
CA ASN A 39 4.20 -3.55 5.88
C ASN A 39 5.20 -4.39 5.10
N ARG A 40 4.76 -5.31 4.24
CA ARG A 40 5.67 -6.10 3.41
C ARG A 40 6.35 -5.24 2.33
N LEU A 41 5.62 -4.31 1.72
CA LEU A 41 6.18 -3.48 0.67
C LEU A 41 7.17 -2.46 1.22
N TRP A 42 6.81 -1.80 2.33
CA TRP A 42 7.54 -0.65 2.84
C TRP A 42 8.35 -0.93 4.12
N GLY A 43 8.00 -1.94 4.90
CA GLY A 43 8.78 -2.35 6.08
C GLY A 43 10.15 -2.95 5.75
N LYS A 44 10.51 -3.08 4.47
CA LYS A 44 11.85 -3.49 4.01
C LYS A 44 12.86 -2.33 4.00
N TYR A 45 12.39 -1.09 4.08
CA TYR A 45 13.27 0.08 4.07
C TYR A 45 13.94 0.25 5.43
N SER A 46 15.22 0.63 5.42
CA SER A 46 16.01 0.86 6.64
C SER A 46 15.64 2.16 7.35
N SER A 47 15.03 3.11 6.63
CA SER A 47 14.45 4.35 7.18
C SER A 47 12.94 4.34 6.98
N PRO A 48 12.19 5.08 7.82
CA PRO A 48 10.80 5.41 7.54
C PRO A 48 10.64 6.01 6.14
N ILE A 49 9.61 5.57 5.42
CA ILE A 49 9.38 5.98 4.01
C ILE A 49 8.95 7.44 3.87
N ASP A 50 8.63 8.10 4.99
CA ASP A 50 8.17 9.47 5.07
C ASP A 50 9.27 10.47 5.46
N GLU A 51 10.52 10.03 5.55
CA GLU A 51 11.67 10.90 5.74
C GLU A 51 12.07 11.64 4.47
N ASP A 52 11.87 11.03 3.29
CA ASP A 52 11.91 11.71 1.99
C ASP A 52 10.52 12.32 1.73
N GLU A 53 10.40 13.64 1.88
CA GLU A 53 9.15 14.38 2.17
C GLU A 53 7.95 14.18 1.23
N ASP A 54 8.03 13.43 0.13
CA ASP A 54 6.93 13.28 -0.84
C ASP A 54 6.65 11.84 -1.29
N PHE A 55 7.34 10.82 -0.78
CA PHE A 55 7.20 9.46 -1.34
C PHE A 55 5.76 8.95 -1.37
N LEU A 56 5.03 9.08 -0.26
CA LEU A 56 3.62 8.66 -0.19
C LEU A 56 2.69 9.51 -1.05
N ASN A 57 3.09 10.73 -1.41
CA ASN A 57 2.33 11.66 -2.25
C ASN A 57 2.63 11.50 -3.75
N LEU A 58 3.58 10.64 -4.14
CA LEU A 58 3.91 10.40 -5.56
C LEU A 58 2.74 9.79 -6.33
N GLU A 59 1.87 9.05 -5.63
CA GLU A 59 0.73 8.33 -6.20
C GLU A 59 -0.52 8.60 -5.38
N THR A 60 -1.70 8.42 -5.98
CA THR A 60 -2.95 8.52 -5.22
C THR A 60 -3.13 7.33 -4.27
N PRO A 61 -3.97 7.43 -3.22
CA PRO A 61 -4.24 6.29 -2.35
C PRO A 61 -4.76 5.05 -3.08
N GLN A 62 -5.57 5.26 -4.12
CA GLN A 62 -6.05 4.21 -5.00
C GLN A 62 -4.89 3.57 -5.78
N ASP A 63 -4.05 4.37 -6.43
CA ASP A 63 -2.92 3.84 -7.21
C ASP A 63 -1.97 3.02 -6.31
N TRP A 64 -1.68 3.52 -5.11
CA TRP A 64 -0.95 2.76 -4.10
C TRP A 64 -1.63 1.43 -3.75
N ALA A 65 -2.95 1.41 -3.56
CA ALA A 65 -3.68 0.18 -3.27
C ALA A 65 -3.46 -0.88 -4.37
N TYR A 66 -3.54 -0.48 -5.65
CA TYR A 66 -3.27 -1.38 -6.79
C TYR A 66 -1.80 -1.80 -6.86
N ILE A 67 -0.85 -0.88 -6.66
CA ILE A 67 0.59 -1.18 -6.61
C ILE A 67 0.87 -2.19 -5.49
N ILE A 68 0.30 -1.99 -4.30
CA ILE A 68 0.47 -2.87 -3.14
C ILE A 68 -0.15 -4.25 -3.42
N TYR A 69 -1.34 -4.30 -4.00
CA TYR A 69 -2.07 -5.55 -4.20
C TYR A 69 -1.52 -6.41 -5.35
N TYR A 70 -1.25 -5.81 -6.51
CA TYR A 70 -0.79 -6.52 -7.72
C TYR A 70 0.72 -6.43 -7.96
N GLY A 71 1.39 -5.40 -7.46
CA GLY A 71 2.81 -5.13 -7.72
C GLY A 71 3.02 -4.00 -8.71
N GLU A 72 4.16 -3.31 -8.58
CA GLU A 72 4.54 -2.17 -9.42
C GLU A 72 4.63 -2.56 -10.90
N ASP A 73 5.27 -3.71 -11.19
CA ASP A 73 5.44 -4.24 -12.55
C ASP A 73 4.18 -4.91 -13.14
N SER A 74 3.07 -4.92 -12.39
CA SER A 74 1.85 -5.61 -12.82
C SER A 74 1.18 -4.96 -14.02
N GLN A 75 1.43 -3.66 -14.23
CA GLN A 75 0.72 -2.79 -15.18
C GLN A 75 -0.78 -2.77 -14.88
N TRP A 76 -1.15 -2.55 -13.62
CA TRP A 76 -2.54 -2.64 -13.17
C TRP A 76 -3.50 -1.68 -13.90
N TRP A 77 -2.98 -0.58 -14.45
CA TRP A 77 -3.73 0.37 -15.28
C TRP A 77 -4.12 -0.19 -16.66
N ASN A 78 -3.50 -1.30 -17.09
CA ASN A 78 -3.79 -1.93 -18.37
C ASN A 78 -5.03 -2.85 -18.28
N LYS A 79 -6.17 -2.30 -18.69
CA LYS A 79 -7.48 -2.98 -18.68
C LYS A 79 -7.58 -4.23 -19.57
N SER A 80 -6.60 -4.48 -20.45
CA SER A 80 -6.58 -5.66 -21.31
C SER A 80 -5.91 -6.89 -20.68
N LYS A 81 -5.40 -6.75 -19.45
CA LYS A 81 -4.59 -7.76 -18.77
C LYS A 81 -5.35 -8.34 -17.58
N ASP A 82 -5.38 -9.67 -17.50
CA ASP A 82 -5.81 -10.35 -16.29
C ASP A 82 -4.68 -10.30 -15.25
N LEU A 83 -4.98 -9.70 -14.09
CA LEU A 83 -4.02 -9.52 -13.02
C LEU A 83 -4.23 -10.59 -11.96
N THR A 84 -3.12 -11.12 -11.45
CA THR A 84 -3.12 -12.02 -10.29
C THR A 84 -2.61 -11.25 -9.07
N PRO A 85 -3.32 -11.27 -7.94
CA PRO A 85 -2.86 -10.65 -6.71
C PRO A 85 -1.51 -11.21 -6.27
N ARG A 86 -0.67 -10.37 -5.65
CA ARG A 86 0.54 -10.88 -4.99
C ARG A 86 0.14 -11.84 -3.85
N PRO A 87 0.86 -12.95 -3.65
CA PRO A 87 0.59 -13.86 -2.54
C PRO A 87 0.65 -13.14 -1.19
N TYR A 88 -0.32 -13.37 -0.31
CA TYR A 88 -0.31 -12.92 1.08
C TYR A 88 -0.28 -14.15 2.00
N PRO A 89 0.73 -14.27 2.89
CA PRO A 89 0.83 -15.38 3.84
C PRO A 89 -0.16 -15.27 5.00
#